data_AF-A0A9D9ZIW4-F1
#
_entry.id   AF-A0A9D9ZIW4-F1
#
_cell.length_a   1.000
_cell.length_b   1.000
_cell.length_c   1.000
_cell.angle_alpha   90.00
_cell.angle_beta   90.00
_cell.angle_gamma   90.00
#
_symmetry.space_group_name_H-M   'P 1'
#
loop_
_entity.id
_entity.type
_entity.pdbx_description
1 polymer ?
#
loop_
_entity_poly.entity_id
_entity_poly.type
_entity_poly.pdbx_seq_one_letter_code
_entity_poly.pdbx_strand_id
1 'polypeptide(L)'
;KKMKLENLDLNSVYTAPNALIDGFMVKITSPIREEKVLKTTEEYLLESTKDIENLNLEIENFINDKIKTNIEKTNKIKEDYKASTNLKSKVENLSELNKEASPLIKSISDEKEKLEYAVSDIEVNKNIILTNMSSELKKLENKLSLNGVQNINSYIFLDKEEEIARSLNNALKIITLIDEIKNLSIEISDIEINKNRVIISKLNEKKSDITGEILLDNNVKVNVKGSETGYNLDSIMNDLSIKAVLEKDKKINATLTYGKKDILEGKIINLISDLVYENNNFQNINKTIFSEEDKKLLTEKTETIESTYYNEIMNQYSIQTSKIDELIEKIYKQKEKLDKIQKDLLVLNKFIELGEVAKISTEVFNSDEINNNQATEGQNNQQQNNQQNPKKQIQDMFR
;
A
#
# COMPACT_ATOMS: atom_id res chain seq x y z
N LYS A 1 -52.88 14.04 -20.96
CA LYS A 1 -53.18 12.59 -21.09
C LYS A 1 -52.27 11.81 -20.14
N LYS A 2 -52.73 10.73 -19.52
CA LYS A 2 -51.84 9.83 -18.76
C LYS A 2 -51.16 8.84 -19.70
N MET A 3 -49.83 8.76 -19.65
CA MET A 3 -49.00 7.80 -20.38
C MET A 3 -48.56 6.68 -19.43
N LYS A 4 -48.65 5.43 -19.90
CA LYS A 4 -48.19 4.25 -19.17
C LYS A 4 -47.19 3.46 -20.02
N LEU A 5 -46.01 3.19 -19.48
CA LEU A 5 -44.95 2.40 -20.10
C LEU A 5 -44.69 1.16 -19.23
N GLU A 6 -45.43 0.07 -19.46
CA GLU A 6 -45.47 -1.05 -18.51
C GLU A 6 -44.27 -2.00 -18.57
N ASN A 7 -43.54 -2.04 -19.69
CA ASN A 7 -42.45 -2.99 -19.95
C ASN A 7 -41.19 -2.29 -20.49
N LEU A 8 -40.88 -1.09 -19.99
CA LEU A 8 -39.66 -0.38 -20.40
C LEU A 8 -38.44 -1.07 -19.78
N ASP A 9 -37.41 -1.38 -20.57
CA ASP A 9 -36.15 -1.87 -20.03
C ASP A 9 -35.36 -0.72 -19.38
N LEU A 10 -35.49 -0.55 -18.06
CA LEU A 10 -34.81 0.51 -17.32
C LEU A 10 -33.29 0.37 -17.36
N ASN A 11 -32.75 -0.84 -17.49
CA ASN A 11 -31.30 -1.03 -17.59
C ASN A 11 -30.77 -0.42 -18.89
N SER A 12 -31.52 -0.55 -20.00
CA SER A 12 -31.17 0.14 -21.25
C SER A 12 -31.16 1.66 -21.09
N VAL A 13 -32.05 2.22 -20.27
CA VAL A 13 -32.09 3.66 -19.98
C VAL A 13 -30.90 4.10 -19.12
N TYR A 14 -30.58 3.33 -18.07
CA TYR A 14 -29.46 3.65 -17.17
C TYR A 14 -28.09 3.59 -17.86
N THR A 15 -27.96 2.69 -18.83
CA THR A 15 -26.71 2.46 -19.59
C THR A 15 -26.63 3.23 -20.91
N ALA A 16 -27.73 3.86 -21.34
CA ALA A 16 -27.74 4.68 -22.56
C ALA A 16 -26.71 5.81 -22.44
N PRO A 17 -25.85 6.04 -23.47
CA PRO A 17 -24.86 7.10 -23.43
C PRO A 17 -25.49 8.49 -23.24
N ASN A 18 -24.96 9.27 -22.30
CA ASN A 18 -25.29 10.69 -22.13
C ASN A 18 -24.02 11.43 -21.72
N ALA A 19 -23.40 12.15 -22.67
CA ALA A 19 -22.10 12.77 -22.46
C ALA A 19 -22.02 13.72 -21.25
N LEU A 20 -23.13 14.38 -20.88
CA LEU A 20 -23.18 15.25 -19.71
C LEU A 20 -23.12 14.42 -18.42
N ILE A 21 -24.01 13.44 -18.29
CA ILE A 21 -24.12 12.62 -17.08
C ILE A 21 -22.88 11.71 -16.96
N ASP A 22 -22.44 11.10 -18.06
CA ASP A 22 -21.29 10.19 -18.07
C ASP A 22 -20.01 10.98 -17.73
N GLY A 23 -19.83 12.17 -18.30
CA GLY A 23 -18.71 13.05 -17.97
C GLY A 23 -18.71 13.51 -16.51
N PHE A 24 -19.89 13.80 -15.96
CA PHE A 24 -20.05 14.12 -14.54
C PHE A 24 -19.69 12.94 -13.64
N MET A 25 -20.19 11.73 -13.95
CA MET A 25 -19.94 10.53 -13.16
C MET A 25 -18.47 10.13 -13.12
N VAL A 26 -17.77 10.20 -14.25
CA VAL A 26 -16.32 9.93 -14.33
C VAL A 26 -15.50 10.85 -13.40
N LYS A 27 -15.97 12.08 -13.15
CA LYS A 27 -15.29 13.03 -12.26
C LYS A 27 -15.58 12.80 -10.77
N ILE A 28 -16.65 12.06 -10.45
CA ILE A 28 -17.06 11.71 -9.08
C ILE A 28 -16.32 10.46 -8.56
N THR A 29 -15.95 9.53 -9.45
CA THR A 29 -15.21 8.29 -9.12
C THR A 29 -13.73 8.57 -8.85
N SER A 30 -13.20 8.13 -7.71
CA SER A 30 -12.09 8.79 -6.99
C SER A 30 -10.68 8.75 -7.65
N PRO A 31 -9.79 9.75 -7.40
CA PRO A 31 -8.44 9.90 -7.98
C PRO A 31 -7.31 9.13 -7.27
N ILE A 32 -7.59 8.39 -6.19
CA ILE A 32 -6.54 7.73 -5.39
C ILE A 32 -6.57 6.23 -5.67
N ARG A 33 -5.96 5.82 -6.79
CA ARG A 33 -5.62 4.41 -7.00
C ARG A 33 -4.24 4.16 -6.42
N GLU A 34 -4.15 3.30 -5.43
CA GLU A 34 -2.88 2.84 -4.89
C GLU A 34 -2.11 2.06 -5.98
N GLU A 35 -0.83 2.39 -6.15
CA GLU A 35 0.05 1.61 -7.01
C GLU A 35 0.31 0.25 -6.37
N LYS A 36 0.20 -0.80 -7.17
CA LYS A 36 0.46 -2.17 -6.72
C LYS A 36 1.96 -2.35 -6.50
N VAL A 37 2.37 -2.62 -5.27
CA VAL A 37 3.74 -3.03 -4.96
C VAL A 37 3.95 -4.44 -5.50
N LEU A 38 5.03 -4.64 -6.27
CA LEU A 38 5.35 -5.91 -6.93
C LEU A 38 5.99 -6.95 -5.99
N LYS A 39 6.66 -6.50 -4.92
CA LYS A 39 7.31 -7.35 -3.89
C LYS A 39 7.52 -6.56 -2.60
N THR A 40 7.16 -7.13 -1.45
CA THR A 40 7.30 -6.47 -0.14
C THR A 40 8.71 -6.60 0.41
N THR A 41 9.09 -5.72 1.36
CA THR A 41 10.40 -5.81 2.02
C THR A 41 10.52 -7.10 2.83
N GLU A 42 9.42 -7.57 3.43
CA GLU A 42 9.39 -8.82 4.17
C GLU A 42 9.65 -10.03 3.27
N GLU A 43 9.00 -10.09 2.11
CA GLU A 43 9.25 -11.13 1.10
C GLU A 43 10.70 -11.13 0.64
N TYR A 44 11.28 -9.94 0.40
CA TYR A 44 12.69 -9.81 0.04
C TYR A 44 13.63 -10.28 1.14
N LEU A 45 13.40 -9.89 2.39
CA LEU A 45 14.22 -10.31 3.53
C LEU A 45 14.13 -11.82 3.76
N LEU A 46 12.94 -12.41 3.60
CA LEU A 46 12.74 -13.85 3.74
C LEU A 46 13.53 -14.64 2.69
N GLU A 47 13.44 -14.24 1.42
CA GLU A 47 14.18 -14.86 0.32
C GLU A 47 15.70 -14.72 0.53
N SER A 48 16.17 -13.50 0.82
CA SER A 48 17.59 -13.21 1.05
C SER A 48 18.15 -14.00 2.22
N THR A 49 17.38 -14.14 3.31
CA THR A 49 17.78 -14.94 4.47
C THR A 49 18.00 -16.39 4.09
N LYS A 50 17.04 -16.97 3.36
CA LYS A 50 17.10 -18.37 2.91
C LYS A 50 18.28 -18.61 1.95
N ASP A 51 18.52 -17.70 1.02
CA ASP A 51 19.62 -17.83 0.07
C ASP A 51 20.97 -17.79 0.77
N ILE A 52 21.12 -16.94 1.79
CA ILE A 52 22.35 -16.84 2.58
C ILE A 52 22.53 -18.05 3.50
N GLU A 53 21.45 -18.60 4.06
CA GLU A 53 21.50 -19.85 4.80
C GLU A 53 21.97 -21.01 3.92
N ASN A 54 21.43 -21.12 2.71
CA ASN A 54 21.87 -22.13 1.74
C ASN A 54 23.34 -21.93 1.36
N LEU A 55 23.75 -20.70 1.05
CA LEU A 55 25.14 -20.38 0.72
C LEU A 55 26.08 -20.71 1.87
N ASN A 56 25.71 -20.39 3.11
CA ASN A 56 26.48 -20.76 4.30
C ASN A 56 26.67 -22.29 4.40
N LEU A 57 25.61 -23.06 4.18
CA LEU A 57 25.69 -24.53 4.16
C LEU A 57 26.58 -25.05 3.03
N GLU A 58 26.51 -24.45 1.84
CA GLU A 58 27.39 -24.80 0.72
C GLU A 58 28.87 -24.56 1.05
N ILE A 59 29.20 -23.42 1.70
CA ILE A 59 30.56 -23.12 2.14
C ILE A 59 31.04 -24.08 3.23
N GLU A 60 30.20 -24.38 4.22
CA GLU A 60 30.56 -25.34 5.27
C GLU A 60 30.79 -26.75 4.69
N ASN A 61 29.95 -27.20 3.74
CA ASN A 61 30.14 -28.47 3.05
C ASN A 61 31.41 -28.45 2.17
N PHE A 62 31.71 -27.33 1.52
CA PHE A 62 32.95 -27.17 0.78
C PHE A 62 34.17 -27.34 1.69
N ILE A 63 34.19 -26.67 2.84
CA ILE A 63 35.29 -26.73 3.82
C ILE A 63 35.44 -28.14 4.40
N ASN A 64 34.34 -28.72 4.88
CA ASN A 64 34.37 -29.93 5.70
C ASN A 64 34.39 -31.23 4.89
N ASP A 65 33.85 -31.23 3.67
CA ASP A 65 33.74 -32.45 2.86
C ASP A 65 34.65 -32.39 1.63
N LYS A 66 34.66 -31.27 0.89
CA LYS A 66 35.36 -31.20 -0.41
C LYS A 66 36.86 -31.00 -0.28
N ILE A 67 37.31 -30.10 0.60
CA ILE A 67 38.75 -29.76 0.70
C ILE A 67 39.46 -30.35 1.92
N LYS A 68 38.72 -30.97 2.85
CA LYS A 68 39.27 -31.50 4.10
C LYS A 68 40.44 -32.47 3.90
N THR A 69 40.27 -33.48 3.05
CA THR A 69 41.34 -34.45 2.79
C THR A 69 42.58 -33.80 2.15
N ASN A 70 42.39 -32.79 1.31
CA ASN A 70 43.51 -32.05 0.72
C ASN A 70 44.25 -31.19 1.76
N ILE A 71 43.51 -30.63 2.73
CA ILE A 71 44.08 -29.92 3.87
C ILE A 71 44.89 -30.87 4.76
N GLU A 72 44.39 -32.07 5.03
CA GLU A 72 45.11 -33.10 5.79
C GLU A 72 46.43 -33.50 5.10
N LYS A 73 46.40 -33.70 3.77
CA LYS A 73 47.61 -33.93 2.96
C LYS A 73 48.59 -32.75 3.03
N THR A 74 48.08 -31.53 2.91
CA THR A 74 48.89 -30.31 3.01
C THR A 74 49.58 -30.21 4.37
N ASN A 75 48.85 -30.49 5.46
CA ASN A 75 49.42 -30.52 6.81
C ASN A 75 50.49 -31.62 6.95
N LYS A 76 50.28 -32.79 6.35
CA LYS A 76 51.26 -33.87 6.36
C LYS A 76 52.57 -33.48 5.65
N ILE A 77 52.49 -32.86 4.47
CA ILE A 77 53.67 -32.37 3.73
C ILE A 77 54.42 -31.32 4.57
N LYS A 78 53.71 -30.42 5.26
CA LYS A 78 54.31 -29.41 6.16
C LYS A 78 55.02 -30.06 7.35
N GLU A 79 54.44 -31.10 7.92
CA GLU A 79 55.05 -31.88 9.01
C GLU A 79 56.35 -32.55 8.53
N ASP A 80 56.30 -33.22 7.38
CA ASP A 80 57.46 -33.92 6.82
C ASP A 80 58.57 -32.93 6.42
N TYR A 81 58.22 -31.74 5.91
CA TYR A 81 59.17 -30.64 5.69
C TYR A 81 59.85 -30.19 6.99
N LYS A 82 59.08 -30.04 8.06
CA LYS A 82 59.59 -29.61 9.37
C LYS A 82 60.52 -30.65 10.00
N ALA A 83 60.22 -31.95 9.83
CA ALA A 83 61.03 -33.06 10.33
C ALA A 83 62.30 -33.32 9.50
N SER A 84 62.34 -32.89 8.24
CA SER A 84 63.46 -33.12 7.34
C SER A 84 64.71 -32.31 7.71
N THR A 85 65.86 -32.97 7.79
CA THR A 85 67.16 -32.33 8.07
C THR A 85 68.01 -32.10 6.81
N ASN A 86 67.82 -32.91 5.76
CA ASN A 86 68.57 -32.77 4.51
C ASN A 86 67.88 -31.76 3.54
N LEU A 87 68.66 -31.12 2.69
CA LEU A 87 68.16 -30.10 1.76
C LEU A 87 67.30 -30.69 0.64
N LYS A 88 67.64 -31.89 0.16
CA LYS A 88 66.95 -32.55 -0.96
C LYS A 88 65.47 -32.80 -0.64
N SER A 89 65.18 -33.43 0.49
CA SER A 89 63.82 -33.72 0.96
C SER A 89 63.04 -32.44 1.26
N LYS A 90 63.71 -31.38 1.77
CA LYS A 90 63.07 -30.07 1.92
C LYS A 90 62.60 -29.49 0.60
N VAL A 91 63.42 -29.57 -0.45
CA VAL A 91 63.05 -29.09 -1.80
C VAL A 91 61.92 -29.93 -2.39
N GLU A 92 61.97 -31.26 -2.24
CA GLU A 92 60.91 -32.17 -2.70
C GLU A 92 59.56 -31.84 -2.03
N ASN A 93 59.54 -31.69 -0.70
CA ASN A 93 58.32 -31.36 0.05
C ASN A 93 57.76 -29.97 -0.33
N LEU A 94 58.61 -28.97 -0.64
CA LEU A 94 58.15 -27.68 -1.12
C LEU A 94 57.49 -27.77 -2.50
N SER A 95 58.05 -28.58 -3.40
CA SER A 95 57.47 -28.82 -4.72
C SER A 95 56.12 -29.54 -4.61
N GLU A 96 56.00 -30.51 -3.71
CA GLU A 96 54.76 -31.25 -3.47
C GLU A 96 53.70 -30.36 -2.82
N LEU A 97 54.09 -29.55 -1.83
CA LEU A 97 53.21 -28.57 -1.19
C LEU A 97 52.62 -27.61 -2.23
N ASN A 98 53.45 -27.07 -3.13
CA ASN A 98 52.98 -26.16 -4.17
C ASN A 98 51.98 -26.85 -5.12
N LYS A 99 52.23 -28.12 -5.46
CA LYS A 99 51.35 -28.91 -6.33
C LYS A 99 49.98 -29.17 -5.69
N GLU A 100 49.95 -29.43 -4.37
CA GLU A 100 48.70 -29.68 -3.64
C GLU A 100 47.95 -28.38 -3.30
N ALA A 101 48.67 -27.32 -2.91
CA ALA A 101 48.06 -26.05 -2.50
C ALA A 101 47.48 -25.24 -3.66
N SER A 102 48.12 -25.26 -4.85
CA SER A 102 47.68 -24.48 -6.02
C SER A 102 46.21 -24.71 -6.42
N PRO A 103 45.73 -25.95 -6.64
CA PRO A 103 44.33 -26.18 -6.99
C PRO A 103 43.37 -25.79 -5.85
N LEU A 104 43.78 -25.94 -4.58
CA LEU A 104 42.96 -25.52 -3.44
C LEU A 104 42.78 -24.01 -3.38
N ILE A 105 43.85 -23.26 -3.60
CA ILE A 105 43.81 -21.78 -3.64
C ILE A 105 42.83 -21.32 -4.72
N LYS A 106 42.82 -22.00 -5.88
CA LYS A 106 41.86 -21.70 -6.94
C LYS A 106 40.42 -21.99 -6.51
N SER A 107 40.13 -23.20 -6.03
CA SER A 107 38.78 -23.57 -5.59
C SER A 107 38.25 -22.66 -4.46
N ILE A 108 39.12 -22.28 -3.51
CA ILE A 108 38.75 -21.34 -2.44
C ILE A 108 38.45 -19.94 -3.02
N SER A 109 39.20 -19.50 -4.03
CA SER A 109 38.93 -18.22 -4.69
C SER A 109 37.59 -18.22 -5.40
N ASP A 110 37.24 -19.31 -6.07
CA ASP A 110 35.95 -19.46 -6.77
C ASP A 110 34.77 -19.39 -5.77
N GLU A 111 34.89 -20.01 -4.59
CA GLU A 111 33.86 -19.91 -3.54
C GLU A 111 33.79 -18.50 -2.91
N LYS A 112 34.93 -17.81 -2.77
CA LYS A 112 34.95 -16.41 -2.33
C LYS A 112 34.24 -15.49 -3.32
N GLU A 113 34.38 -15.73 -4.62
CA GLU A 113 33.70 -14.95 -5.66
C GLU A 113 32.18 -15.06 -5.53
N LYS A 114 31.65 -16.26 -5.22
CA LYS A 114 30.20 -16.44 -4.95
C LYS A 114 29.72 -15.62 -3.76
N LEU A 115 30.50 -15.56 -2.67
CA LEU A 115 30.17 -14.73 -1.52
C LEU A 115 30.16 -13.23 -1.88
N GLU A 116 31.10 -12.78 -2.72
CA GLU A 116 31.13 -11.40 -3.23
C GLU A 116 29.91 -11.08 -4.10
N TYR A 117 29.50 -12.00 -4.99
CA TYR A 117 28.26 -11.85 -5.76
C TYR A 117 27.03 -11.75 -4.88
N ALA A 118 26.93 -12.57 -3.83
CA ALA A 118 25.81 -12.52 -2.90
C ALA A 118 25.70 -11.17 -2.17
N VAL A 119 26.82 -10.60 -1.72
CA VAL A 119 26.83 -9.23 -1.13
C VAL A 119 26.38 -8.21 -2.16
N SER A 120 26.93 -8.26 -3.38
CA SER A 120 26.56 -7.32 -4.45
C SER A 120 25.07 -7.41 -4.81
N ASP A 121 24.48 -8.60 -4.84
CA ASP A 121 23.06 -8.77 -5.13
C ASP A 121 22.18 -8.14 -4.05
N ILE A 122 22.52 -8.37 -2.77
CA ILE A 122 21.82 -7.76 -1.63
C ILE A 122 21.91 -6.23 -1.68
N GLU A 123 23.08 -5.67 -1.98
CA GLU A 123 23.29 -4.22 -2.05
C GLU A 123 22.48 -3.58 -3.19
N VAL A 124 22.45 -4.20 -4.38
CA VAL A 124 21.66 -3.72 -5.52
C VAL A 124 20.17 -3.77 -5.20
N ASN A 125 19.72 -4.84 -4.54
CA ASN A 125 18.31 -5.08 -4.25
C ASN A 125 17.82 -4.36 -2.98
N LYS A 126 18.71 -3.82 -2.13
CA LYS A 126 18.37 -3.02 -0.92
C LYS A 126 17.47 -1.82 -1.23
N ASN A 127 17.49 -1.31 -2.46
CA ASN A 127 16.60 -0.24 -2.92
C ASN A 127 15.10 -0.57 -2.81
N ILE A 128 14.74 -1.86 -2.72
CA ILE A 128 13.35 -2.27 -2.48
C ILE A 128 12.81 -1.74 -1.15
N ILE A 129 13.67 -1.62 -0.12
CA ILE A 129 13.32 -1.09 1.20
C ILE A 129 12.93 0.39 1.07
N LEU A 130 13.73 1.17 0.34
CA LEU A 130 13.45 2.59 0.09
C LEU A 130 12.18 2.79 -0.74
N THR A 131 11.98 1.95 -1.75
CA THR A 131 10.78 1.99 -2.61
C THR A 131 9.51 1.73 -1.79
N ASN A 132 9.55 0.69 -0.95
CA ASN A 132 8.41 0.33 -0.11
C ASN A 132 8.16 1.38 0.98
N MET A 133 9.21 1.91 1.61
CA MET A 133 9.10 3.01 2.57
C MET A 133 8.50 4.27 1.92
N SER A 134 8.93 4.63 0.72
CA SER A 134 8.35 5.75 -0.03
C SER A 134 6.86 5.54 -0.33
N SER A 135 6.46 4.30 -0.62
CA SER A 135 5.05 3.94 -0.82
C SER A 135 4.25 4.10 0.48
N GLU A 136 4.75 3.63 1.61
CA GLU A 136 4.09 3.78 2.91
C GLU A 136 3.97 5.25 3.34
N LEU A 137 5.02 6.06 3.11
CA LEU A 137 4.96 7.51 3.35
C LEU A 137 3.91 8.20 2.47
N LYS A 138 3.79 7.80 1.20
CA LYS A 138 2.77 8.32 0.29
C LYS A 138 1.35 7.94 0.75
N LYS A 139 1.16 6.73 1.28
CA LYS A 139 -0.11 6.32 1.91
C LYS A 139 -0.43 7.19 3.13
N LEU A 140 0.57 7.47 3.98
CA LEU A 140 0.42 8.37 5.12
C LEU A 140 0.06 9.79 4.67
N GLU A 141 0.78 10.35 3.69
CA GLU A 141 0.49 11.67 3.12
C GLU A 141 -0.94 11.78 2.59
N ASN A 142 -1.41 10.75 1.85
CA ASN A 142 -2.78 10.69 1.38
C ASN A 142 -3.78 10.68 2.54
N LYS A 143 -3.53 9.86 3.57
CA LYS A 143 -4.37 9.79 4.77
C LYS A 143 -4.41 11.12 5.52
N LEU A 144 -3.28 11.81 5.67
CA LEU A 144 -3.22 13.13 6.31
C LEU A 144 -3.98 14.17 5.48
N SER A 145 -3.80 14.15 4.16
CA SER A 145 -4.50 15.05 3.24
C SER A 145 -6.02 14.90 3.33
N LEU A 146 -6.53 13.66 3.48
CA LEU A 146 -7.94 13.38 3.67
C LEU A 146 -8.48 13.83 5.03
N ASN A 147 -7.66 13.82 6.08
CA ASN A 147 -8.07 14.26 7.42
C ASN A 147 -8.01 15.79 7.60
N GLY A 148 -7.48 16.53 6.63
CA GLY A 148 -7.50 17.98 6.64
C GLY A 148 -8.92 18.54 6.50
N VAL A 149 -9.28 19.54 7.33
CA VAL A 149 -10.60 20.22 7.31
C VAL A 149 -11.04 20.62 5.90
N GLN A 150 -10.11 21.02 5.04
CA GLN A 150 -10.38 21.45 3.66
C GLN A 150 -10.79 20.32 2.72
N ASN A 151 -10.32 19.10 2.94
CA ASN A 151 -10.49 17.98 2.00
C ASN A 151 -11.32 16.82 2.56
N ILE A 152 -11.77 16.92 3.82
CA ILE A 152 -12.44 15.83 4.53
C ILE A 152 -13.76 15.38 3.89
N ASN A 153 -14.40 16.23 3.09
CA ASN A 153 -15.54 15.84 2.27
C ASN A 153 -15.18 14.76 1.23
N SER A 154 -13.90 14.55 0.93
CA SER A 154 -13.44 13.51 0.01
C SER A 154 -13.80 12.10 0.48
N TYR A 155 -13.97 11.88 1.80
CA TYR A 155 -14.46 10.60 2.32
C TYR A 155 -15.86 10.23 1.79
N ILE A 156 -16.67 11.21 1.35
CA ILE A 156 -17.94 10.93 0.66
C ILE A 156 -17.70 10.04 -0.55
N PHE A 157 -16.69 10.36 -1.36
CA PHE A 157 -16.39 9.62 -2.59
C PHE A 157 -15.67 8.31 -2.29
N LEU A 158 -14.84 8.24 -1.24
CA LEU A 158 -14.18 7.00 -0.86
C LEU A 158 -15.16 5.95 -0.32
N ASP A 159 -16.10 6.37 0.53
CA ASP A 159 -16.98 5.44 1.22
C ASP A 159 -18.26 5.16 0.43
N LYS A 160 -18.74 6.14 -0.36
CA LYS A 160 -20.08 6.13 -0.97
C LYS A 160 -20.09 6.20 -2.49
N GLU A 161 -18.95 5.96 -3.15
CA GLU A 161 -18.84 6.03 -4.63
C GLU A 161 -19.96 5.27 -5.34
N GLU A 162 -20.18 4.02 -4.95
CA GLU A 162 -21.13 3.12 -5.60
C GLU A 162 -22.59 3.53 -5.35
N GLU A 163 -22.91 3.99 -4.14
CA GLU A 163 -24.24 4.51 -3.79
C GLU A 163 -24.55 5.78 -4.58
N ILE A 164 -23.58 6.71 -4.69
CA ILE A 164 -23.70 7.94 -5.46
C ILE A 164 -23.85 7.61 -6.95
N ALA A 165 -22.94 6.80 -7.50
CA ALA A 165 -22.93 6.42 -8.90
C ALA A 165 -24.26 5.78 -9.29
N ARG A 166 -24.76 4.82 -8.51
CA ARG A 166 -26.03 4.15 -8.81
C ARG A 166 -27.23 5.08 -8.68
N SER A 167 -27.35 5.80 -7.56
CA SER A 167 -28.53 6.62 -7.27
C SER A 167 -28.62 7.81 -8.22
N LEU A 168 -27.55 8.60 -8.27
CA LEU A 168 -27.54 9.87 -8.99
C LEU A 168 -27.52 9.66 -10.52
N ASN A 169 -26.73 8.71 -11.04
CA ASN A 169 -26.74 8.42 -12.49
C ASN A 169 -28.13 8.00 -12.96
N ASN A 170 -28.74 7.01 -12.28
CA ASN A 170 -30.00 6.44 -12.72
C ASN A 170 -31.13 7.47 -12.65
N ALA A 171 -31.18 8.27 -11.58
CA ALA A 171 -32.15 9.36 -11.45
C ALA A 171 -32.00 10.42 -12.55
N LEU A 172 -30.75 10.82 -12.86
CA LEU A 172 -30.46 11.78 -13.93
C LEU A 172 -30.84 11.25 -15.32
N LYS A 173 -30.60 9.96 -15.61
CA LYS A 173 -30.96 9.33 -16.89
C LYS A 173 -32.48 9.23 -17.04
N ILE A 174 -33.19 8.84 -15.99
CA ILE A 174 -34.66 8.79 -15.99
C ILE A 174 -35.25 10.18 -16.18
N ILE A 175 -34.77 11.19 -15.46
CA ILE A 175 -35.35 12.52 -15.61
C ILE A 175 -35.04 13.13 -16.98
N THR A 176 -33.90 12.78 -17.60
CA THR A 176 -33.60 13.15 -18.99
C THR A 176 -34.62 12.54 -19.95
N LEU A 177 -34.92 11.24 -19.82
CA LEU A 177 -35.96 10.58 -20.62
C LEU A 177 -37.34 11.25 -20.42
N ILE A 178 -37.68 11.63 -19.18
CA ILE A 178 -38.94 12.32 -18.89
C ILE A 178 -39.00 13.71 -19.53
N ASP A 179 -37.89 14.47 -19.53
CA ASP A 179 -37.83 15.76 -20.20
C ASP A 179 -37.95 15.60 -21.73
N GLU A 180 -37.33 14.58 -22.31
CA GLU A 180 -37.49 14.24 -23.73
C GLU A 180 -38.96 13.91 -24.08
N ILE A 181 -39.63 13.08 -23.26
CA ILE A 181 -41.05 12.75 -23.45
C ILE A 181 -41.93 14.00 -23.32
N LYS A 182 -41.63 14.89 -22.36
CA LYS A 182 -42.36 16.16 -22.18
C LYS A 182 -42.25 17.06 -23.42
N ASN A 183 -41.10 17.05 -24.09
CA ASN A 183 -40.82 17.88 -25.25
C ASN A 183 -41.37 17.30 -26.58
N LEU A 184 -42.02 16.13 -26.55
CA LEU A 184 -42.75 15.60 -27.71
C LEU A 184 -43.96 16.49 -28.04
N SER A 185 -44.41 16.48 -29.30
CA SER A 185 -45.58 17.26 -29.75
C SER A 185 -46.94 16.72 -29.24
N ILE A 186 -46.96 16.03 -28.09
CA ILE A 186 -48.15 15.43 -27.48
C ILE A 186 -48.30 15.90 -26.03
N GLU A 187 -49.52 16.30 -25.65
CA GLU A 187 -49.80 16.75 -24.28
C GLU A 187 -49.95 15.58 -23.30
N ILE A 188 -48.88 15.33 -22.53
CA ILE A 188 -48.82 14.33 -21.47
C ILE A 188 -48.92 15.06 -20.13
N SER A 189 -49.91 14.67 -19.32
CA SER A 189 -50.10 15.20 -17.96
C SER A 189 -49.29 14.38 -16.96
N ASP A 190 -49.36 13.04 -17.05
CA ASP A 190 -48.72 12.14 -16.09
C ASP A 190 -48.07 10.96 -16.82
N ILE A 191 -46.94 10.48 -16.28
CA ILE A 191 -46.19 9.33 -16.78
C ILE A 191 -46.06 8.31 -15.65
N GLU A 192 -46.35 7.05 -15.96
CA GLU A 192 -46.13 5.90 -15.09
C GLU A 192 -45.30 4.85 -15.84
N ILE A 193 -44.16 4.43 -15.28
CA ILE A 193 -43.26 3.43 -15.88
C ILE A 193 -43.16 2.21 -14.96
N ASN A 194 -43.25 1.01 -15.55
CA ASN A 194 -43.03 -0.29 -14.91
C ASN A 194 -43.75 -0.45 -13.56
N LYS A 195 -45.08 -0.29 -13.56
CA LYS A 195 -45.94 -0.48 -12.39
C LYS A 195 -45.47 0.34 -11.18
N ASN A 196 -45.52 1.67 -11.31
CA ASN A 196 -45.17 2.64 -10.25
C ASN A 196 -43.68 2.74 -9.90
N ARG A 197 -42.76 2.12 -10.65
CA ARG A 197 -41.32 2.35 -10.44
C ARG A 197 -40.92 3.79 -10.77
N VAL A 198 -41.57 4.42 -11.74
CA VAL A 198 -41.45 5.86 -11.99
C VAL A 198 -42.85 6.44 -12.09
N ILE A 199 -43.12 7.50 -11.33
CA ILE A 199 -44.37 8.25 -11.39
C ILE A 199 -43.99 9.73 -11.48
N ILE A 200 -44.36 10.39 -12.58
CA ILE A 200 -44.23 11.85 -12.72
C ILE A 200 -45.59 12.41 -13.08
N SER A 201 -46.01 13.46 -12.39
CA SER A 201 -47.32 14.08 -12.54
C SER A 201 -47.21 15.54 -12.95
N LYS A 202 -48.29 16.08 -13.53
CA LYS A 202 -48.44 17.51 -13.88
C LYS A 202 -47.41 18.03 -14.90
N LEU A 203 -46.93 17.17 -15.80
CA LEU A 203 -45.95 17.50 -16.84
C LEU A 203 -46.41 18.61 -17.81
N ASN A 204 -47.73 18.75 -18.00
CA ASN A 204 -48.37 19.77 -18.83
C ASN A 204 -48.71 21.07 -18.08
N GLU A 205 -48.45 21.15 -16.76
CA GLU A 205 -48.59 22.38 -15.97
C GLU A 205 -47.28 23.20 -15.99
N LYS A 206 -47.22 24.26 -15.15
CA LYS A 206 -45.97 25.01 -14.96
C LYS A 206 -44.91 24.06 -14.40
N LYS A 207 -43.64 24.29 -14.77
CA LYS A 207 -42.54 23.39 -14.38
C LYS A 207 -42.41 23.24 -12.86
N SER A 208 -42.69 24.29 -12.09
CA SER A 208 -42.72 24.28 -10.62
C SER A 208 -43.74 23.31 -10.02
N ASP A 209 -44.79 22.96 -10.77
CA ASP A 209 -45.90 22.14 -10.28
C ASP A 209 -45.65 20.65 -10.53
N ILE A 210 -44.62 20.31 -11.32
CA ILE A 210 -44.23 18.93 -11.60
C ILE A 210 -43.71 18.29 -10.33
N THR A 211 -44.27 17.13 -10.01
CA THR A 211 -43.82 16.28 -8.91
C THR A 211 -43.71 14.85 -9.36
N GLY A 212 -42.88 14.08 -8.67
CA GLY A 212 -42.75 12.67 -8.98
C GLY A 212 -41.85 11.91 -8.03
N GLU A 213 -41.71 10.63 -8.36
CA GLU A 213 -41.01 9.63 -7.59
C GLU A 213 -40.37 8.60 -8.52
N ILE A 214 -39.12 8.27 -8.25
CA ILE A 214 -38.36 7.22 -8.93
C ILE A 214 -37.93 6.22 -7.86
N LEU A 215 -38.33 4.96 -8.02
CA LEU A 215 -37.91 3.84 -7.19
C LEU A 215 -36.78 3.08 -7.89
N LEU A 216 -35.56 3.32 -7.43
CA LEU A 216 -34.36 2.65 -7.89
C LEU A 216 -34.23 1.26 -7.26
N ASP A 217 -33.26 0.49 -7.74
CA ASP A 217 -32.93 -0.80 -7.14
C ASP A 217 -32.48 -0.60 -5.67
N ASN A 218 -32.66 -1.63 -4.83
CA ASN A 218 -32.47 -1.57 -3.37
C ASN A 218 -33.45 -0.64 -2.63
N ASN A 219 -34.61 -0.36 -3.22
CA ASN A 219 -35.68 0.47 -2.64
C ASN A 219 -35.27 1.92 -2.32
N VAL A 220 -34.24 2.45 -2.99
CA VAL A 220 -33.88 3.86 -2.88
C VAL A 220 -34.92 4.69 -3.62
N LYS A 221 -35.58 5.58 -2.87
CA LYS A 221 -36.60 6.49 -3.39
C LYS A 221 -36.00 7.84 -3.69
N VAL A 222 -36.17 8.30 -4.93
CA VAL A 222 -35.79 9.64 -5.38
C VAL A 222 -37.05 10.45 -5.62
N ASN A 223 -37.21 11.54 -4.87
CA ASN A 223 -38.29 12.49 -5.09
C ASN A 223 -37.89 13.47 -6.19
N VAL A 224 -38.81 13.73 -7.11
CA VAL A 224 -38.63 14.64 -8.23
C VAL A 224 -39.52 15.85 -8.03
N LYS A 225 -38.97 17.06 -8.14
CA LYS A 225 -39.74 18.30 -8.19
C LYS A 225 -39.21 19.16 -9.33
N GLY A 226 -40.09 19.62 -10.22
CA GLY A 226 -39.68 20.60 -11.21
C GLY A 226 -39.40 21.96 -10.57
N SER A 227 -38.50 22.73 -11.18
CA SER A 227 -38.17 24.09 -10.80
C SER A 227 -38.13 24.98 -12.05
N GLU A 228 -37.94 26.28 -11.88
CA GLU A 228 -37.74 27.19 -13.01
C GLU A 228 -36.49 26.80 -13.82
N THR A 229 -35.43 26.37 -13.15
CA THR A 229 -34.13 26.06 -13.75
C THR A 229 -34.02 24.62 -14.28
N GLY A 230 -34.83 23.69 -13.78
CA GLY A 230 -34.49 22.28 -13.93
C GLY A 230 -35.47 21.30 -13.29
N TYR A 231 -34.92 20.13 -12.95
CA TYR A 231 -35.56 19.15 -12.09
C TYR A 231 -34.70 18.94 -10.85
N ASN A 232 -35.29 19.16 -9.68
CA ASN A 232 -34.70 18.83 -8.40
C ASN A 232 -34.95 17.35 -8.10
N LEU A 233 -33.87 16.66 -7.75
CA LEU A 233 -33.85 15.26 -7.36
C LEU A 233 -33.39 15.21 -5.91
N ASP A 234 -34.17 14.55 -5.05
CA ASP A 234 -33.84 14.41 -3.62
C ASP A 234 -33.94 12.94 -3.22
N SER A 235 -32.83 12.36 -2.78
CA SER A 235 -32.77 10.99 -2.30
C SER A 235 -32.11 10.92 -0.93
N ILE A 236 -32.69 10.11 -0.04
CA ILE A 236 -32.16 9.84 1.29
C ILE A 236 -31.92 8.34 1.39
N MET A 237 -30.69 8.00 1.74
CA MET A 237 -30.19 6.66 2.04
C MET A 237 -29.64 6.72 3.48
N ASN A 238 -29.53 5.57 4.15
CA ASN A 238 -29.18 5.41 5.58
C ASN A 238 -28.42 6.60 6.20
N ASP A 239 -27.18 6.82 5.76
CA ASP A 239 -26.26 7.85 6.21
C ASP A 239 -25.91 8.88 5.11
N LEU A 240 -26.47 8.75 3.90
CA LEU A 240 -26.17 9.59 2.74
C LEU A 240 -27.44 10.25 2.20
N SER A 241 -27.40 11.57 1.99
CA SER A 241 -28.42 12.28 1.22
C SER A 241 -27.82 12.97 0.00
N ILE A 242 -28.56 12.93 -1.10
CA ILE A 242 -28.17 13.52 -2.38
C ILE A 242 -29.28 14.44 -2.83
N LYS A 243 -28.95 15.71 -3.02
CA LYS A 243 -29.82 16.70 -3.65
C LYS A 243 -29.18 17.14 -4.94
N ALA A 244 -29.82 16.92 -6.07
CA ALA A 244 -29.28 17.29 -7.37
C ALA A 244 -30.27 18.12 -8.17
N VAL A 245 -29.74 18.97 -9.05
CA VAL A 245 -30.49 19.76 -10.01
C VAL A 245 -29.91 19.48 -11.38
N LEU A 246 -30.74 18.94 -12.28
CA LEU A 246 -30.44 18.91 -13.70
C LEU A 246 -31.03 20.16 -14.35
N GLU A 247 -30.16 21.09 -14.75
CA GLU A 247 -30.56 22.34 -15.39
C GLU A 247 -30.63 22.18 -16.92
N LYS A 248 -31.47 23.00 -17.57
CA LYS A 248 -31.67 22.97 -19.03
C LYS A 248 -30.39 23.26 -19.84
N ASP A 249 -29.40 23.93 -19.24
CA ASP A 249 -28.20 24.45 -19.92
C ASP A 249 -26.96 23.53 -19.80
N LYS A 250 -27.16 22.21 -19.76
CA LYS A 250 -26.08 21.21 -19.59
C LYS A 250 -25.27 21.38 -18.29
N LYS A 251 -25.95 21.77 -17.22
CA LYS A 251 -25.36 21.92 -15.90
C LYS A 251 -25.97 20.93 -14.91
N ILE A 252 -25.12 20.31 -14.12
CA ILE A 252 -25.53 19.49 -12.98
C ILE A 252 -24.96 20.14 -11.72
N ASN A 253 -25.85 20.48 -10.78
CA ASN A 253 -25.47 20.85 -9.43
C ASN A 253 -25.90 19.71 -8.50
N ALA A 254 -25.03 19.28 -7.59
CA ALA A 254 -25.41 18.30 -6.58
C ALA A 254 -24.80 18.61 -5.22
N THR A 255 -25.58 18.54 -4.16
CA THR A 255 -25.09 18.57 -2.78
C THR A 255 -25.19 17.17 -2.22
N LEU A 256 -24.05 16.64 -1.79
CA LEU A 256 -23.92 15.37 -1.09
C LEU A 256 -23.73 15.63 0.39
N THR A 257 -24.51 14.99 1.24
CA THR A 257 -24.33 15.03 2.70
C THR A 257 -24.21 13.61 3.24
N TYR A 258 -23.08 13.30 3.87
CA TYR A 258 -22.78 11.98 4.44
C TYR A 258 -22.49 12.07 5.93
N GLY A 259 -23.28 11.38 6.74
CA GLY A 259 -23.05 11.22 8.18
C GLY A 259 -21.95 10.20 8.46
N LYS A 260 -20.69 10.64 8.41
CA LYS A 260 -19.54 9.77 8.63
C LYS A 260 -19.29 9.58 10.13
N LYS A 261 -19.18 8.31 10.53
CA LYS A 261 -18.69 7.90 11.85
C LYS A 261 -17.16 7.89 11.84
N ASP A 262 -16.56 7.96 13.02
CA ASP A 262 -15.12 7.69 13.23
C ASP A 262 -14.14 8.77 12.73
N ILE A 263 -14.63 9.92 12.23
CA ILE A 263 -13.78 11.11 12.04
C ILE A 263 -13.30 11.63 13.39
N LEU A 264 -14.23 11.83 14.32
CA LEU A 264 -13.95 12.16 15.72
C LEU A 264 -14.63 11.11 16.60
N GLU A 265 -13.94 10.70 17.65
CA GLU A 265 -14.43 9.64 18.54
C GLU A 265 -15.79 10.01 19.15
N GLY A 266 -16.74 9.07 19.09
CA GLY A 266 -18.10 9.25 19.63
C GLY A 266 -18.98 10.25 18.88
N LYS A 267 -18.54 10.82 17.75
CA LYS A 267 -19.30 11.82 16.97
C LYS A 267 -19.60 11.35 15.55
N ILE A 268 -20.78 11.71 15.05
CA ILE A 268 -21.13 11.63 13.63
C ILE A 268 -20.90 13.01 13.03
N ILE A 269 -20.04 13.10 12.01
CA ILE A 269 -19.77 14.34 11.29
C ILE A 269 -20.51 14.30 9.95
N ASN A 270 -21.34 15.31 9.69
CA ASN A 270 -22.00 15.47 8.41
C ASN A 270 -21.04 16.13 7.42
N LEU A 271 -20.38 15.30 6.62
CA LEU A 271 -19.56 15.74 5.50
C LEU A 271 -20.45 16.28 4.40
N ILE A 272 -20.14 17.46 3.87
CA ILE A 272 -20.94 18.11 2.82
C ILE A 272 -20.03 18.50 1.65
N SER A 273 -20.44 18.08 0.45
CA SER A 273 -19.79 18.45 -0.81
C SER A 273 -20.83 19.04 -1.77
N ASP A 274 -20.54 20.25 -2.27
CA ASP A 274 -21.22 20.84 -3.40
C ASP A 274 -20.45 20.52 -4.68
N LEU A 275 -21.13 19.88 -5.61
CA LEU A 275 -20.64 19.48 -6.91
C LEU A 275 -21.27 20.37 -7.98
N VAL A 276 -20.43 20.92 -8.86
CA VAL A 276 -20.86 21.69 -10.01
C VAL A 276 -20.20 21.13 -11.25
N TYR A 277 -20.99 20.74 -12.24
CA TYR A 277 -20.51 20.28 -13.52
C TYR A 277 -21.16 21.05 -14.65
N GLU A 278 -20.34 21.77 -15.42
CA GLU A 278 -20.79 22.64 -16.49
C GLU A 278 -19.66 22.76 -17.53
N ASN A 279 -19.98 22.61 -18.82
CA ASN A 279 -19.00 22.76 -19.91
C ASN A 279 -17.71 21.94 -19.72
N ASN A 280 -17.83 20.68 -19.25
CA ASN A 280 -16.71 19.78 -18.95
C ASN A 280 -15.77 20.27 -17.82
N ASN A 281 -16.17 21.30 -17.09
CA ASN A 281 -15.52 21.75 -15.87
C ASN A 281 -16.24 21.14 -14.66
N PHE A 282 -15.47 20.55 -13.74
CA PHE A 282 -15.97 19.93 -12.52
C PHE A 282 -15.39 20.64 -11.31
N GLN A 283 -16.26 21.06 -10.39
CA GLN A 283 -15.86 21.62 -9.11
C GLN A 283 -16.45 20.77 -7.99
N ASN A 284 -15.59 20.40 -7.03
CA ASN A 284 -15.97 19.80 -5.76
C ASN A 284 -15.61 20.79 -4.65
N ILE A 285 -16.64 21.34 -4.01
CA ILE A 285 -16.51 22.39 -3.00
C ILE A 285 -16.89 21.79 -1.65
N ASN A 286 -15.94 21.78 -0.71
CA ASN A 286 -16.23 21.36 0.65
C ASN A 286 -17.11 22.41 1.36
N LYS A 287 -18.25 21.96 1.89
CA LYS A 287 -19.21 22.75 2.68
C LYS A 287 -19.38 22.22 4.10
N THR A 288 -18.55 21.26 4.51
CA THR A 288 -18.57 20.70 5.86
C THR A 288 -18.30 21.81 6.88
N ILE A 289 -19.19 21.96 7.85
CA ILE A 289 -19.06 22.95 8.92
C ILE A 289 -18.59 22.25 10.18
N PHE A 290 -17.47 22.71 10.73
CA PHE A 290 -16.94 22.26 12.01
C PHE A 290 -17.04 23.36 13.05
N SER A 291 -17.35 22.99 14.30
CA SER A 291 -17.12 23.87 15.44
C SER A 291 -15.62 24.10 15.65
N GLU A 292 -15.23 25.16 16.36
CA GLU A 292 -13.82 25.39 16.70
C GLU A 292 -13.24 24.25 17.56
N GLU A 293 -14.07 23.62 18.40
CA GLU A 293 -13.68 22.44 19.17
C GLU A 293 -13.41 21.24 18.26
N ASP A 294 -14.29 20.96 17.29
CA ASP A 294 -14.10 19.84 16.36
C ASP A 294 -12.89 20.05 15.45
N LYS A 295 -12.63 21.30 15.03
CA LYS A 295 -11.40 21.63 14.29
C LYS A 295 -10.16 21.32 15.12
N LYS A 296 -10.15 21.73 16.39
CA LYS A 296 -9.03 21.46 17.31
C LYS A 296 -8.80 19.95 17.47
N LEU A 297 -9.86 19.18 17.75
CA LEU A 297 -9.77 17.73 17.90
C LEU A 297 -9.29 17.03 16.62
N LEU A 298 -9.75 17.50 15.45
CA LEU A 298 -9.32 16.93 14.17
C LEU A 298 -7.84 17.22 13.89
N THR A 299 -7.37 18.42 14.21
CA THR A 299 -5.94 18.78 14.12
C THR A 299 -5.10 17.91 15.06
N GLU A 300 -5.49 17.79 16.33
CA GLU A 300 -4.78 16.94 17.32
C GLU A 300 -4.75 15.47 16.87
N LYS A 301 -5.85 14.96 16.33
CA LYS A 301 -5.91 13.60 15.75
C LYS A 301 -4.98 13.45 14.55
N THR A 302 -4.94 14.45 13.65
CA THR A 302 -4.09 14.43 12.46
C THR A 302 -2.61 14.46 12.84
N GLU A 303 -2.22 15.33 13.76
CA GLU A 303 -0.85 15.40 14.31
C GLU A 303 -0.45 14.09 15.01
N THR A 304 -1.39 13.48 15.74
CA THR A 304 -1.18 12.17 16.37
C THR A 304 -0.95 11.09 15.31
N ILE A 305 -1.81 11.01 14.28
CA ILE A 305 -1.67 10.08 13.15
C ILE A 305 -0.31 10.28 12.46
N GLU A 306 0.04 11.52 12.15
CA GLU A 306 1.32 11.85 11.53
C GLU A 306 2.48 11.35 12.37
N SER A 307 2.54 11.72 13.65
CA SER A 307 3.66 11.34 14.52
C SER A 307 3.74 9.83 14.75
N THR A 308 2.62 9.16 15.03
CA THR A 308 2.59 7.73 15.34
C THR A 308 2.95 6.90 14.11
N TYR A 309 2.28 7.10 12.98
CA TYR A 309 2.54 6.31 11.77
C TYR A 309 3.90 6.62 11.17
N TYR A 310 4.34 7.89 11.17
CA TYR A 310 5.68 8.22 10.69
C TYR A 310 6.75 7.50 11.51
N ASN A 311 6.64 7.54 12.85
CA ASN A 311 7.60 6.86 13.72
C ASN A 311 7.57 5.34 13.52
N GLU A 312 6.40 4.74 13.29
CA GLU A 312 6.28 3.32 12.98
C GLU A 312 6.98 2.96 11.66
N ILE A 313 6.74 3.73 10.58
CA ILE A 313 7.41 3.57 9.29
C ILE A 313 8.94 3.67 9.44
N MET A 314 9.42 4.67 10.18
CA MET A 314 10.85 4.87 10.43
C MET A 314 11.46 3.72 11.26
N ASN A 315 10.74 3.24 12.27
CA ASN A 315 11.21 2.12 13.09
C ASN A 315 11.31 0.84 12.26
N GLN A 316 10.30 0.55 11.42
CA GLN A 316 10.34 -0.59 10.49
C GLN A 316 11.50 -0.48 9.50
N TYR A 317 11.74 0.71 8.94
CA TYR A 317 12.90 0.96 8.09
C TYR A 317 14.23 0.65 8.80
N SER A 318 14.39 1.09 10.05
CA SER A 318 15.58 0.84 10.87
C SER A 318 15.80 -0.66 11.14
N ILE A 319 14.73 -1.38 11.53
CA ILE A 319 14.77 -2.83 11.76
C ILE A 319 15.13 -3.58 10.47
N GLN A 320 14.48 -3.24 9.36
CA GLN A 320 14.70 -3.91 8.06
C GLN A 320 16.11 -3.66 7.53
N THR A 321 16.65 -2.45 7.73
CA THR A 321 18.03 -2.12 7.35
C THR A 321 19.04 -2.88 8.19
N SER A 322 18.83 -2.96 9.51
CA SER A 322 19.70 -3.75 10.42
C SER A 322 19.74 -5.22 10.02
N LYS A 323 18.60 -5.81 9.63
CA LYS A 323 18.54 -7.21 9.16
C LYS A 323 19.39 -7.43 7.90
N ILE A 324 19.41 -6.48 6.96
CA ILE A 324 20.29 -6.57 5.78
C ILE A 324 21.76 -6.56 6.20
N ASP A 325 22.12 -5.67 7.13
CA ASP A 325 23.50 -5.55 7.57
C ASP A 325 23.95 -6.84 8.31
N GLU A 326 23.07 -7.47 9.09
CA GLU A 326 23.31 -8.80 9.70
C GLU A 326 23.51 -9.90 8.65
N LEU A 327 22.72 -9.90 7.58
CA LEU A 327 22.84 -10.85 6.47
C LEU A 327 24.19 -10.70 5.75
N ILE A 328 24.63 -9.45 5.49
CA ILE A 328 25.93 -9.15 4.90
C ILE A 328 27.07 -9.58 5.85
N GLU A 329 26.94 -9.33 7.15
CA GLU A 329 27.94 -9.73 8.16
C GLU A 329 28.12 -11.26 8.22
N LYS A 330 27.03 -12.04 8.08
CA LYS A 330 27.10 -13.52 7.98
C LYS A 330 27.94 -13.96 6.79
N ILE A 331 27.78 -13.32 5.63
CA ILE A 331 28.57 -13.62 4.43
C ILE A 331 30.06 -13.28 4.66
N TYR A 332 30.35 -12.11 5.23
CA TYR A 332 31.74 -11.72 5.52
C TYR A 332 32.43 -12.68 6.49
N LYS A 333 31.73 -13.18 7.51
CA LYS A 333 32.27 -14.21 8.42
C LYS A 333 32.69 -15.49 7.69
N GLN A 334 31.93 -15.93 6.69
CA GLN A 334 32.32 -17.09 5.88
C GLN A 334 33.52 -16.78 4.98
N LYS A 335 33.54 -15.59 4.37
CA LYS A 335 34.67 -15.14 3.56
C LYS A 335 35.97 -15.10 4.37
N GLU A 336 35.92 -14.59 5.60
CA GLU A 336 37.07 -14.56 6.51
C GLU A 336 37.61 -15.96 6.85
N LYS A 337 36.72 -16.95 7.03
CA LYS A 337 37.16 -18.35 7.21
C LYS A 337 37.93 -18.86 5.99
N LEU A 338 37.40 -18.62 4.79
CA LEU A 338 38.05 -19.00 3.54
C LEU A 338 39.39 -18.27 3.34
N ASP A 339 39.45 -16.98 3.65
CA ASP A 339 40.68 -16.17 3.59
C ASP A 339 41.76 -16.73 4.53
N LYS A 340 41.37 -17.12 5.75
CA LYS A 340 42.28 -17.72 6.72
C LYS A 340 42.83 -19.05 6.21
N ILE A 341 41.97 -19.94 5.69
CA ILE A 341 42.40 -21.23 5.12
C ILE A 341 43.36 -20.98 3.95
N GLN A 342 42.99 -20.09 3.02
CA GLN A 342 43.80 -19.77 1.84
C GLN A 342 45.18 -19.23 2.22
N LYS A 343 45.25 -18.32 3.20
CA LYS A 343 46.50 -17.78 3.72
C LYS A 343 47.36 -18.86 4.37
N ASP A 344 46.76 -19.69 5.21
CA ASP A 344 47.49 -20.71 5.98
C ASP A 344 48.01 -21.85 5.07
N LEU A 345 47.42 -22.12 3.90
CA LEU A 345 47.93 -23.11 2.92
C LEU A 345 49.41 -22.89 2.58
N LEU A 346 49.83 -21.63 2.40
CA LEU A 346 51.18 -21.28 1.98
C LEU A 346 52.16 -21.03 3.13
N VAL A 347 51.69 -21.08 4.38
CA VAL A 347 52.55 -20.86 5.56
C VAL A 347 53.09 -22.21 6.05
N LEU A 348 54.37 -22.46 5.82
CA LEU A 348 55.04 -23.74 6.15
C LEU A 348 54.93 -24.15 7.61
N ASN A 349 55.06 -23.19 8.52
CA ASN A 349 55.07 -23.45 9.97
C ASN A 349 53.67 -23.39 10.60
N LYS A 350 52.61 -23.26 9.79
CA LYS A 350 51.23 -23.16 10.26
C LYS A 350 50.42 -24.35 9.74
N PHE A 351 49.97 -25.18 10.66
CA PHE A 351 48.99 -26.22 10.36
C PHE A 351 47.60 -25.60 10.31
N ILE A 352 46.81 -26.06 9.34
CA ILE A 352 45.43 -25.63 9.18
C ILE A 352 44.57 -26.53 10.07
N GLU A 353 43.86 -25.90 11.00
CA GLU A 353 42.87 -26.56 11.83
C GLU A 353 41.49 -26.23 11.27
N LEU A 354 40.75 -27.27 10.86
CA LEU A 354 39.34 -27.15 10.52
C LEU A 354 38.54 -27.30 11.82
N GLY A 355 37.62 -26.38 12.09
CA GLY A 355 36.78 -26.44 13.28
C GLY A 355 35.85 -27.67 13.26
N GLU A 356 35.35 -28.08 14.43
CA GLU A 356 34.26 -29.05 14.49
C GLU A 356 32.97 -28.44 13.93
N VAL A 357 32.20 -29.24 13.18
CA VAL A 357 30.93 -28.81 12.58
C VAL A 357 29.95 -28.42 13.69
N ALA A 358 29.50 -27.16 13.71
CA ALA A 358 28.38 -26.77 14.54
C ALA A 358 27.12 -27.48 14.01
N LYS A 359 26.52 -28.38 14.81
CA LYS A 359 25.16 -28.87 14.55
C LYS A 359 24.21 -27.69 14.73
N ILE A 360 23.77 -27.09 13.64
CA ILE A 360 22.77 -26.03 13.70
C ILE A 360 21.41 -26.67 13.92
N SER A 361 20.78 -26.36 15.06
CA SER A 361 19.35 -26.54 15.25
C SER A 361 18.63 -25.64 14.25
N THR A 362 17.76 -26.20 13.42
CA THR A 362 16.77 -25.43 12.65
C THR A 362 15.89 -24.66 13.63
N GLU A 363 16.26 -23.42 13.95
CA GLU A 363 15.29 -22.47 14.47
C GLU A 363 14.40 -22.09 13.29
N VAL A 364 13.21 -22.68 13.29
CA VAL A 364 12.11 -22.27 12.42
C VAL A 364 11.80 -20.83 12.78
N PHE A 365 11.97 -19.92 11.82
CA PHE A 365 11.44 -18.56 11.92
C PHE A 365 9.92 -18.67 12.15
N ASN A 366 9.48 -18.42 13.38
CA ASN A 366 8.08 -18.14 13.65
C ASN A 366 7.83 -16.68 13.24
N SER A 367 6.93 -16.48 12.29
CA SER A 367 6.37 -15.19 11.87
C SER A 367 5.63 -14.43 12.99
N ASP A 368 5.59 -14.98 14.20
CA ASP A 368 4.75 -14.48 15.30
C ASP A 368 5.37 -13.33 16.10
N GLU A 369 6.66 -13.03 15.95
CA GLU A 369 7.28 -11.85 16.60
C GLU A 369 6.96 -10.53 15.89
N ILE A 370 6.25 -10.56 14.76
CA ILE A 370 5.79 -9.35 14.04
C ILE A 370 4.36 -8.95 14.48
N ASN A 371 3.68 -9.75 15.31
CA ASN A 371 2.24 -9.60 15.54
C ASN A 371 1.79 -9.45 17.01
N ASN A 372 2.54 -8.70 17.83
CA ASN A 372 2.06 -8.25 19.13
C ASN A 372 2.04 -6.72 19.24
N ASN A 373 1.10 -6.10 18.54
CA ASN A 373 0.44 -4.88 18.99
C ASN A 373 -1.07 -5.12 19.03
N GLN A 374 -1.50 -5.98 19.96
CA GLN A 374 -2.88 -5.93 20.45
C GLN A 374 -2.97 -4.86 21.55
N ALA A 375 -3.99 -4.03 21.40
CA ALA A 375 -4.34 -2.90 22.24
C ALA A 375 -4.13 -3.13 23.74
N THR A 376 -3.30 -2.30 24.37
CA THR A 376 -3.38 -2.04 25.81
C THR A 376 -4.24 -0.80 26.04
N GLU A 377 -5.51 -1.05 26.38
CA GLU A 377 -6.34 -0.11 27.11
C GLU A 377 -5.63 0.28 28.42
N GLY A 378 -5.79 1.55 28.81
CA GLY A 378 -4.86 2.26 29.67
C GLY A 378 -4.63 1.68 31.06
N GLN A 379 -3.39 1.81 31.51
CA GLN A 379 -3.09 2.10 32.92
C GLN A 379 -2.00 3.16 33.00
N ASN A 380 -2.37 4.28 33.60
CA ASN A 380 -1.46 5.34 34.05
C ASN A 380 -0.33 4.74 34.90
N ASN A 381 0.92 5.03 34.54
CA ASN A 381 1.98 5.19 35.54
C ASN A 381 2.92 6.31 35.13
N GLN A 382 3.04 7.28 36.03
CA GLN A 382 3.91 8.43 35.94
C GLN A 382 5.38 7.98 35.96
N GLN A 383 6.12 8.26 34.89
CA GLN A 383 7.57 8.44 34.96
C GLN A 383 7.97 9.73 34.24
N GLN A 384 8.81 10.49 34.92
CA GLN A 384 9.12 11.88 34.66
C GLN A 384 9.82 12.09 33.30
N ASN A 385 9.40 13.18 32.66
CA ASN A 385 9.94 13.79 31.45
C ASN A 385 11.48 13.88 31.44
N ASN A 386 12.08 13.26 30.44
CA ASN A 386 13.16 13.89 29.66
C ASN A 386 12.70 13.94 28.21
N GLN A 387 12.06 15.06 27.83
CA GLN A 387 11.74 15.34 26.42
C GLN A 387 13.06 15.59 25.67
N GLN A 388 13.67 14.53 25.16
CA GLN A 388 14.64 14.65 24.08
C GLN A 388 13.86 14.82 22.77
N ASN A 389 14.13 15.94 22.10
CA ASN A 389 13.46 16.35 20.87
C ASN A 389 13.66 15.29 19.76
N PRO A 390 12.60 14.58 19.31
CA PRO A 390 12.72 13.48 18.35
C PRO A 390 13.33 13.93 17.00
N LYS A 391 13.27 15.23 16.67
CA LYS A 391 13.97 15.79 15.49
C LYS A 391 15.49 15.60 15.51
N LYS A 392 16.11 15.49 16.69
CA LYS A 392 17.57 15.36 16.82
C LYS A 392 18.06 13.95 16.51
N GLN A 393 17.33 12.92 16.96
CA GLN A 393 17.65 11.53 16.61
C GLN A 393 17.42 11.23 15.13
N ILE A 394 16.48 11.92 14.49
CA ILE A 394 16.18 11.76 13.06
C ILE A 394 17.29 12.32 12.16
N GLN A 395 17.95 13.42 12.55
CA GLN A 395 19.09 13.96 11.78
C GLN A 395 20.33 13.06 11.79
N ASP A 396 20.47 12.22 12.81
CA ASP A 396 21.61 11.30 12.93
C ASP A 396 21.41 9.99 12.14
N MET A 397 20.18 9.66 11.69
CA MET A 397 19.90 8.49 10.85
C MET A 397 20.14 8.72 9.34
N PHE A 398 20.31 9.97 8.91
CA PHE A 398 20.51 10.36 7.50
C PHE A 398 21.87 11.04 7.24
N ARG A 399 22.79 10.96 8.21
CA ARG A 399 24.21 11.34 8.06
C ARG A 399 25.06 10.09 8.07
#